data_AF-A0AAD6PXW5-F1
#
_entry.id   AF-A0AAD6PXW5-F1
#
_cell.length_a   1.000
_cell.length_b   1.000
_cell.length_c   1.000
_cell.angle_alpha   90.00
_cell.angle_beta   90.00
_cell.angle_gamma   90.00
#
_symmetry.space_group_name_H-M   'P 1'
#
loop_
_entity.id
_entity.type
_entity.pdbx_description
1 polymer ?
#
loop_
_entity_poly.entity_id
_entity_poly.type
_entity_poly.pdbx_seq_one_letter_code
_entity_poly.pdbx_strand_id
1 'polypeptide(L)'
;MASSFDRWEKDPFFSAAEEVQESADRMESTYRTWIHSKKEESSMWDSEQLCRDLHTALGTTKWQLEEFVRAVGSSYVKSSVDDARDRHHDFIVAIEDHILRIENSLKECALFRGKDFVALGAFG
;
A
#
# COMPACT_ATOMS: atom_id res chain seq x y z
N MET A 1 25.80 -5.09 -18.30
CA MET A 1 24.43 -5.21 -17.75
C MET A 1 24.24 -4.02 -16.83
N ALA A 2 23.67 -2.92 -17.33
CA ALA A 2 23.20 -1.86 -16.43
C ALA A 2 22.01 -2.46 -15.68
N SER A 3 22.19 -2.72 -14.38
CA SER A 3 21.11 -3.14 -13.50
C SER A 3 20.01 -2.08 -13.56
N SER A 4 18.75 -2.49 -13.56
CA SER A 4 17.57 -1.61 -13.55
C SER A 4 17.68 -0.43 -12.59
N PHE A 5 18.44 -0.59 -11.51
CA PHE A 5 18.79 0.43 -10.52
C PHE A 5 19.53 1.66 -11.09
N ASP A 6 20.53 1.47 -11.96
CA ASP A 6 21.32 2.58 -12.55
C ASP A 6 20.44 3.53 -13.38
N ARG A 7 19.35 2.99 -13.92
CA ARG A 7 18.38 3.72 -14.75
C ARG A 7 17.36 4.49 -13.92
N TRP A 8 17.09 4.03 -12.71
CA TRP A 8 16.26 4.73 -11.73
C TRP A 8 17.02 5.91 -11.11
N GLU A 9 18.33 5.77 -10.87
CA GLU A 9 19.15 6.86 -10.33
C GLU A 9 19.18 8.12 -11.22
N LYS A 10 18.99 7.96 -12.54
CA LYS A 10 18.92 9.08 -13.50
C LYS A 10 17.50 9.61 -13.71
N ASP A 11 16.50 9.00 -13.09
CA ASP A 11 15.11 9.35 -13.31
C ASP A 11 14.70 10.53 -12.42
N PRO A 12 14.13 11.61 -12.98
CA PRO A 12 13.68 12.75 -12.20
C PRO A 12 12.54 12.40 -11.22
N PHE A 13 11.84 11.28 -11.44
CA PHE A 13 10.80 10.80 -10.54
C PHE A 13 11.31 9.79 -9.50
N PHE A 14 12.62 9.53 -9.45
CA PHE A 14 13.21 8.60 -8.48
C PHE A 14 12.85 8.95 -7.03
N SER A 15 12.98 10.22 -6.64
CA SER A 15 12.62 10.66 -5.28
C SER A 15 11.15 10.39 -4.95
N ALA A 16 10.24 10.61 -5.91
CA ALA A 16 8.83 10.34 -5.70
C ALA A 16 8.54 8.82 -5.64
N ALA A 17 9.25 8.00 -6.43
CA ALA A 17 9.14 6.54 -6.34
C ALA A 17 9.69 6.01 -5.00
N GLU A 18 10.81 6.55 -4.53
CA GLU A 18 11.41 6.21 -3.23
C GLU A 18 10.45 6.53 -2.08
N GLU A 19 9.79 7.69 -2.09
CA GLU A 19 8.77 8.06 -1.11
C GLU A 19 7.58 7.07 -1.11
N VAL A 20 7.12 6.65 -2.30
CA VAL A 20 6.06 5.64 -2.43
C VAL A 20 6.52 4.28 -1.86
N GLN A 21 7.76 3.88 -2.14
CA GLN A 21 8.33 2.64 -1.60
C GLN A 21 8.43 2.70 -0.08
N GLU A 22 8.96 3.78 0.50
CA GLU A 22 9.10 3.92 1.95
C GLU A 22 7.75 3.80 2.65
N SER A 23 6.72 4.43 2.10
CA SER A 23 5.36 4.30 2.64
C SER A 23 4.79 2.89 2.46
N ALA A 24 5.06 2.22 1.32
CA ALA A 24 4.66 0.84 1.11
C ALA A 24 5.36 -0.14 2.07
N ASP A 25 6.64 0.05 2.34
CA ASP A 25 7.41 -0.71 3.33
C ASP A 25 6.88 -0.47 4.74
N ARG A 26 6.56 0.79 5.08
CA ARG A 26 5.93 1.13 6.36
C ARG A 26 4.56 0.45 6.51
N MET A 27 3.75 0.49 5.46
CA MET A 27 2.46 -0.19 5.39
C MET A 27 2.64 -1.71 5.58
N GLU A 28 3.61 -2.35 4.92
CA GLU A 28 3.84 -3.78 5.06
C GLU A 28 4.33 -4.15 6.47
N SER A 29 5.19 -3.33 7.06
CA SER A 29 5.67 -3.51 8.43
C SER A 29 4.53 -3.47 9.44
N THR A 30 3.63 -2.48 9.32
CA THR A 30 2.43 -2.39 10.15
C THR A 30 1.49 -3.57 9.90
N TYR A 31 1.31 -3.99 8.65
CA TYR A 31 0.48 -5.15 8.29
C TYR A 31 0.99 -6.45 8.90
N ARG A 32 2.29 -6.74 8.80
CA ARG A 32 2.90 -7.93 9.42
C ARG A 32 2.66 -7.93 10.93
N THR A 33 2.93 -6.80 11.57
CA THR A 33 2.70 -6.65 13.02
C THR A 33 1.23 -6.88 13.38
N TRP A 34 0.31 -6.31 12.61
CA TRP A 34 -1.13 -6.48 12.81
C TRP A 34 -1.59 -7.94 12.67
N ILE A 35 -1.10 -8.67 11.67
CA ILE A 35 -1.40 -10.11 11.48
C ILE A 35 -0.89 -10.93 12.67
N HIS A 36 0.31 -10.62 13.18
CA HIS A 36 0.86 -11.28 14.37
C HIS A 36 0.00 -10.99 15.61
N SER A 37 -0.31 -9.72 15.89
CA SER A 37 -1.17 -9.34 17.02
C SER A 37 -2.57 -9.95 16.93
N LYS A 38 -3.14 -10.08 15.72
CA LYS A 38 -4.43 -10.73 15.49
C LYS A 38 -4.39 -12.22 15.84
N LYS A 39 -3.30 -12.93 15.52
CA LYS A 39 -3.15 -14.37 15.76
C LYS A 39 -2.91 -14.71 17.23
N GLU A 40 -2.19 -13.84 17.93
CA GLU A 40 -1.79 -14.07 19.31
C GLU A 40 -2.92 -13.80 20.32
N GLU A 41 -4.07 -13.25 19.91
CA GLU A 41 -5.29 -12.88 20.70
C GLU A 41 -5.05 -12.08 22.01
N SER A 42 -3.78 -11.81 22.32
CA SER A 42 -3.26 -11.34 23.60
C SER A 42 -3.38 -9.82 23.73
N SER A 43 -3.52 -9.10 22.63
CA SER A 43 -3.71 -7.65 22.63
C SER A 43 -4.68 -7.15 21.56
N MET A 44 -5.97 -7.36 21.82
CA MET A 44 -7.08 -6.81 21.03
C MET A 44 -6.95 -5.28 20.81
N TRP A 45 -6.44 -4.55 21.81
CA TRP A 45 -6.25 -3.10 21.76
C TRP A 45 -5.13 -2.68 20.80
N ASP A 46 -4.00 -3.41 20.77
CA ASP A 46 -2.92 -3.12 19.83
C ASP A 46 -3.34 -3.43 18.39
N SER A 47 -4.15 -4.48 18.18
CA SER A 47 -4.66 -4.81 16.84
C SER A 47 -5.55 -3.69 16.26
N GLU A 48 -6.37 -3.03 17.08
CA GLU A 48 -7.20 -1.90 16.63
C GLU A 48 -6.38 -0.65 16.32
N GLN A 49 -5.36 -0.35 17.13
CA GLN A 49 -4.43 0.74 16.85
C GLN A 49 -3.65 0.49 15.55
N LEU A 50 -3.08 -0.71 15.41
CA LEU A 50 -2.36 -1.13 14.21
C LEU A 50 -3.25 -1.12 12.97
N CYS A 51 -4.54 -1.46 13.10
CA CYS A 51 -5.50 -1.37 12.01
C CYS A 51 -5.71 0.08 11.54
N ARG A 52 -5.83 1.04 12.47
CA ARG A 52 -5.94 2.47 12.13
C ARG A 52 -4.67 3.02 11.50
N ASP A 53 -3.51 2.67 12.08
CA ASP A 53 -2.19 3.03 11.53
C ASP A 53 -2.01 2.45 10.13
N LEU A 54 -2.41 1.19 9.91
CA LEU A 54 -2.36 0.54 8.61
C LEU A 54 -3.28 1.21 7.59
N HIS A 55 -4.50 1.58 7.99
CA HIS A 55 -5.43 2.35 7.14
C HIS A 55 -4.86 3.71 6.75
N THR A 56 -4.19 4.38 7.70
CA THR A 56 -3.52 5.67 7.45
C THR A 56 -2.36 5.49 6.48
N ALA A 57 -1.50 4.48 6.71
CA ALA A 57 -0.38 4.16 5.83
C ALA A 57 -0.86 3.81 4.41
N LEU A 58 -1.89 2.96 4.29
CA LEU A 58 -2.56 2.64 3.01
C LEU A 58 -3.02 3.90 2.28
N GLY A 59 -3.70 4.81 2.98
CA GLY A 59 -4.16 6.07 2.42
C GLY A 59 -3.00 6.92 1.90
N THR A 60 -1.90 7.02 2.67
CA THR A 60 -0.70 7.75 2.29
C THR A 60 -0.01 7.12 1.08
N THR A 61 0.23 5.81 1.08
CA THR A 61 0.87 5.10 -0.04
C THR A 61 0.05 5.25 -1.31
N LYS A 62 -1.28 5.11 -1.23
CA LYS A 62 -2.17 5.29 -2.37
C LYS A 62 -2.11 6.71 -2.93
N TRP A 63 -2.21 7.71 -2.06
CA TRP A 63 -2.13 9.11 -2.48
C TRP A 63 -0.77 9.43 -3.13
N GLN A 64 0.35 8.99 -2.54
CA GLN A 64 1.67 9.18 -3.12
C GLN A 64 1.82 8.48 -4.47
N LEU A 65 1.23 7.28 -4.63
CA LEU A 65 1.23 6.57 -5.89
C LEU A 65 0.41 7.30 -6.96
N GLU A 66 -0.77 7.80 -6.62
CA GLU A 66 -1.61 8.60 -7.53
C GLU A 66 -0.90 9.89 -7.96
N GLU A 67 -0.22 10.56 -7.02
CA GLU A 67 0.62 11.73 -7.31
C GLU A 67 1.78 11.38 -8.25
N PHE A 68 2.48 10.27 -7.99
CA PHE A 68 3.54 9.77 -8.86
C PHE A 68 3.01 9.52 -10.28
N VAL A 69 1.91 8.76 -10.43
CA VAL A 69 1.25 8.47 -11.71
C VAL A 69 0.90 9.76 -12.45
N ARG A 70 0.34 10.75 -11.75
CA ARG A 70 -0.02 12.05 -12.33
C ARG A 70 1.21 12.81 -12.82
N ALA A 71 2.30 12.76 -12.05
CA ALA A 71 3.56 13.42 -12.37
C ALA A 71 4.24 12.77 -13.59
N VAL A 72 4.35 11.44 -13.63
CA VAL A 72 4.92 10.73 -14.77
C VAL A 72 4.03 10.85 -16.01
N GLY A 73 2.71 10.75 -15.86
CA GLY A 73 1.73 10.89 -16.93
C GLY A 73 1.81 12.25 -17.64
N SER A 74 1.96 13.34 -16.88
CA SER A 74 2.16 14.69 -17.42
C SER A 74 3.51 14.85 -18.14
N SER A 75 4.52 14.07 -17.75
CA SER A 75 5.86 14.11 -18.33
C SER A 75 5.97 13.35 -19.65
N TYR A 76 5.29 12.20 -19.80
CA TYR A 76 5.35 11.39 -21.03
C TYR A 76 4.81 12.10 -22.26
N VAL A 77 3.87 13.05 -22.10
CA VAL A 77 3.36 13.86 -23.22
C VAL A 77 4.48 14.65 -23.91
N LYS A 78 5.62 14.87 -23.23
CA LYS A 78 6.76 15.66 -23.72
C LYS A 78 7.96 14.85 -24.21
N SER A 79 8.03 13.54 -23.96
CA SER A 79 9.24 12.75 -24.25
C SER A 79 8.92 11.33 -24.75
N SER A 80 9.53 10.94 -25.88
CA SER A 80 9.34 9.63 -26.54
C SER A 80 10.19 8.50 -25.93
N VAL A 81 10.36 8.48 -24.61
CA VAL A 81 11.18 7.46 -23.93
C VAL A 81 10.26 6.35 -23.44
N ASP A 82 10.00 5.42 -24.34
CA ASP A 82 9.17 4.21 -24.14
C ASP A 82 9.62 3.39 -22.93
N ASP A 83 10.92 3.21 -22.77
CA ASP A 83 11.49 2.37 -21.71
C ASP A 83 11.30 2.92 -20.27
N ALA A 84 11.25 4.24 -20.08
CA ALA A 84 10.97 4.81 -18.75
C ALA A 84 9.51 4.59 -18.36
N ARG A 85 8.62 4.59 -19.35
CA ARG A 85 7.19 4.38 -19.16
C ARG A 85 6.88 2.97 -18.70
N ASP A 86 7.46 1.95 -19.32
CA ASP A 86 7.29 0.56 -18.88
C ASP A 86 7.81 0.34 -17.46
N ARG A 87 8.97 0.94 -17.11
CA ARG A 87 9.52 0.84 -15.75
C ARG A 87 8.62 1.46 -14.69
N HIS A 88 8.12 2.67 -14.94
CA HIS A 88 7.21 3.35 -14.03
C HIS A 88 5.87 2.60 -13.95
N HIS A 89 5.38 2.04 -15.05
CA HIS A 89 4.17 1.22 -15.06
C HIS A 89 4.34 -0.06 -14.23
N ASP A 90 5.43 -0.80 -14.40
CA ASP A 90 5.74 -2.00 -13.61
C ASP A 90 5.81 -1.67 -12.11
N PHE A 91 6.45 -0.55 -11.77
CA PHE A 91 6.48 -0.02 -10.41
C PHE A 91 5.08 0.28 -9.86
N ILE A 92 4.25 0.98 -10.65
CA ILE A 92 2.88 1.32 -10.24
C ILE A 92 2.07 0.05 -9.96
N VAL A 93 2.09 -0.91 -10.90
CA VAL A 93 1.37 -2.18 -10.77
C VAL A 93 1.84 -2.95 -9.54
N ALA A 94 3.15 -2.98 -9.26
CA ALA A 94 3.69 -3.67 -8.08
C ALA A 94 3.20 -3.05 -6.77
N ILE A 95 3.14 -1.72 -6.66
CA ILE A 95 2.62 -1.05 -5.46
C ILE A 95 1.10 -1.21 -5.35
N GLU A 96 0.36 -1.13 -6.46
CA GLU A 96 -1.09 -1.37 -6.47
C GLU A 96 -1.43 -2.79 -6.02
N ASP A 97 -0.72 -3.81 -6.51
CA ASP A 97 -0.88 -5.19 -6.05
C ASP A 97 -0.62 -5.31 -4.55
N HIS A 98 0.42 -4.63 -4.04
CA HIS A 98 0.74 -4.64 -2.63
C HIS A 98 -0.37 -4.02 -1.76
N ILE A 99 -0.89 -2.85 -2.17
CA ILE A 99 -2.03 -2.19 -1.54
C ILE A 99 -3.24 -3.12 -1.55
N LEU A 100 -3.60 -3.68 -2.71
CA LEU A 100 -4.76 -4.57 -2.87
C LEU A 100 -4.65 -5.81 -1.99
N ARG A 101 -3.46 -6.42 -1.89
CA ARG A 101 -3.21 -7.60 -1.05
C ARG A 101 -3.49 -7.30 0.42
N ILE A 102 -3.04 -6.14 0.91
CA ILE A 102 -3.25 -5.70 2.29
C ILE A 102 -4.71 -5.32 2.53
N GLU A 103 -5.32 -4.55 1.63
CA GLU A 103 -6.74 -4.17 1.72
C GLU A 103 -7.66 -5.40 1.77
N ASN A 104 -7.37 -6.42 0.96
CA ASN A 104 -8.17 -7.64 0.95
C ASN A 104 -8.07 -8.39 2.29
N SER A 105 -6.86 -8.54 2.83
CA SER A 105 -6.66 -9.13 4.17
C SER A 105 -7.37 -8.35 5.29
N LEU A 106 -7.42 -7.03 5.17
CA LEU A 106 -8.12 -6.13 6.09
C LEU A 106 -9.64 -6.35 6.02
N LYS A 107 -10.20 -6.44 4.81
CA LYS A 107 -11.61 -6.75 4.56
C LYS A 107 -11.99 -8.13 5.09
N GLU A 108 -11.18 -9.15 4.85
CA GLU A 108 -11.42 -10.51 5.38
C GLU A 108 -11.40 -10.52 6.91
N CYS A 109 -10.54 -9.72 7.55
CA CYS A 109 -10.54 -9.57 9.00
C CYS A 109 -11.79 -8.84 9.52
N ALA A 110 -12.23 -7.77 8.85
CA ALA A 110 -13.44 -7.04 9.23
C ALA A 110 -14.68 -7.93 9.06
N LEU A 111 -14.75 -8.75 8.01
CA LEU A 111 -15.81 -9.74 7.80
C LEU A 111 -15.82 -10.83 8.87
N PHE A 112 -14.66 -11.32 9.30
CA PHE A 112 -14.57 -12.29 10.40
C PHE A 112 -15.07 -11.69 11.71
N ARG A 113 -14.73 -10.42 11.99
CA ARG A 113 -15.19 -9.70 13.20
C ARG A 113 -16.68 -9.30 13.13
N GLY A 114 -17.21 -9.07 11.92
CA GLY A 114 -18.62 -8.75 11.68
C GLY A 114 -19.59 -9.93 11.78
N LYS A 115 -19.10 -11.17 11.84
CA LYS A 115 -19.94 -12.37 11.93
C LYS A 115 -20.31 -12.79 13.36
N ASP A 116 -19.91 -12.00 14.36
CA ASP A 116 -20.31 -12.15 15.77
C ASP A 116 -21.34 -11.11 16.25
N PHE A 117 -21.77 -10.16 15.39
CA PHE A 117 -22.74 -9.11 15.78
C PHE A 117 -24.14 -9.25 15.16
N VAL A 118 -24.51 -10.44 14.67
CA VAL A 118 -25.90 -10.72 14.24
C VAL A 118 -26.66 -11.54 15.29
N ALA A 119 -26.06 -11.82 16.45
CA ALA A 119 -26.70 -12.57 17.53
C ALA A 119 -26.66 -11.86 18.88
N LEU A 120 -26.97 -10.57 18.97
CA LEU A 120 -27.51 -10.00 20.21
C LEU A 120 -28.23 -8.67 19.93
N GLY A 121 -29.51 -8.77 19.60
CA GLY A 121 -30.38 -7.63 19.34
C GLY A 121 -31.86 -7.99 19.35
N ALA A 122 -32.22 -9.06 20.06
CA ALA A 122 -33.58 -9.21 20.58
C ALA A 122 -33.61 -8.46 21.92
N PHE A 123 -34.29 -7.31 21.96
CA PHE A 123 -35.08 -6.75 23.06
C PHE A 123 -35.27 -5.24 22.86
N GLY A 124 -36.53 -4.79 22.83
CA GLY A 124 -36.92 -3.37 22.85
C GLY A 124 -38.02 -3.04 21.88
#